data_AF-A0A432SC89-F1
#
_entry.id   AF-A0A432SC89-F1
#
_cell.length_a   1.000
_cell.length_b   1.000
_cell.length_c   1.000
_cell.angle_alpha   90.00
_cell.angle_beta   90.00
_cell.angle_gamma   90.00
#
_symmetry.space_group_name_H-M   'P 1'
#
loop_
_entity.id
_entity.type
_entity.pdbx_description
1 polymer ?
#
loop_
_entity_poly.entity_id
_entity_poly.type
_entity_poly.pdbx_seq_one_letter_code
_entity_poly.pdbx_strand_id
1 'polypeptide(L)'
;MKLLFCASEAYPFAKSGGLADVAYALPKALSRHIDTTLMLPWYRFMKLPQTPVKLWETVISFGGQEYPISFWQCEADGVTTVLVKTALLYESEQLYGLEIDVLRFILFGGAIGSYAQEAGIELLNLNDWHTAPAALFAKERH
;
A
#
# COMPACT_ATOMS: atom_id res chain seq x y z
N MET A 1 19.60 2.18 2.01
CA MET A 1 18.59 1.11 1.92
C MET A 1 17.23 1.70 2.18
N LYS A 2 16.45 1.88 1.11
CA LYS A 2 15.05 2.24 1.13
C LYS A 2 14.17 1.00 1.10
N LEU A 3 13.46 0.77 2.20
CA LEU A 3 12.52 -0.34 2.37
C LEU A 3 11.09 0.17 2.19
N LEU A 4 10.33 -0.51 1.34
CA LEU A 4 8.88 -0.37 1.29
C LEU A 4 8.24 -1.59 1.94
N PHE A 5 7.58 -1.37 3.07
CA PHE A 5 6.83 -2.38 3.80
C PHE A 5 5.37 -2.32 3.38
N CYS A 6 4.87 -3.34 2.68
CA CYS A 6 3.54 -3.35 2.12
C CYS A 6 2.65 -4.32 2.89
N ALA A 7 1.46 -3.86 3.29
CA ALA A 7 0.43 -4.71 3.90
C ALA A 7 -0.96 -4.23 3.46
N SER A 8 -1.96 -5.10 3.59
CA SER A 8 -3.37 -4.74 3.37
C SER A 8 -4.02 -4.09 4.59
N GLU A 9 -3.43 -4.22 5.77
CA GLU A 9 -3.95 -3.66 7.02
C GLU A 9 -2.81 -3.24 7.95
N ALA A 10 -3.06 -2.22 8.77
CA ALA A 10 -2.18 -1.79 9.87
C ALA A 10 -3.00 -1.04 10.92
N TYR A 11 -2.82 -1.39 12.19
CA TYR A 11 -3.44 -0.69 13.31
C TYR A 11 -2.74 0.68 13.51
N PRO A 12 -3.42 1.79 13.83
CA PRO A 12 -4.85 1.93 14.11
C PRO A 12 -5.73 2.20 12.87
N PHE A 13 -5.16 2.18 11.67
CA PHE A 13 -5.88 2.60 10.46
C PHE A 13 -6.95 1.62 10.02
N ALA A 14 -6.60 0.34 9.95
CA ALA A 14 -7.45 -0.76 9.50
C ALA A 14 -6.96 -2.07 10.13
N LYS A 15 -7.89 -2.89 10.63
CA LYS A 15 -7.54 -4.13 11.33
C LYS A 15 -8.63 -5.18 11.18
N SER A 16 -8.25 -6.38 10.73
CA SER A 16 -9.06 -7.60 10.87
C SER A 16 -8.41 -8.65 11.77
N GLY A 17 -7.07 -8.64 11.91
CA GLY A 17 -6.35 -9.64 12.69
C GLY A 17 -4.95 -9.19 13.14
N GLY A 18 -4.06 -10.17 13.35
CA GLY A 18 -2.71 -9.94 13.88
C GLY A 18 -1.73 -9.31 12.88
N LEU A 19 -2.00 -9.41 11.56
CA LEU A 19 -1.18 -8.75 10.54
C LEU A 19 -1.13 -7.24 10.80
N ALA A 20 -2.28 -6.63 11.12
CA ALA A 20 -2.36 -5.20 11.38
C ALA A 20 -1.42 -4.73 12.51
N ASP A 21 -1.20 -5.54 13.54
CA ASP A 21 -0.31 -5.19 14.65
C ASP A 21 1.16 -5.26 14.23
N VAL A 22 1.53 -6.28 13.45
CA VAL A 22 2.88 -6.45 12.91
C VAL A 22 3.21 -5.35 11.90
N ALA A 23 2.28 -5.07 10.98
CA ALA A 23 2.43 -4.07 9.93
C ALA A 23 2.55 -2.64 10.47
N TYR A 24 2.16 -2.41 11.73
CA TYR A 24 2.39 -1.15 12.41
C TYR A 24 3.69 -1.16 13.22
N ALA A 25 3.91 -2.19 14.04
CA ALA A 25 5.02 -2.23 14.99
C ALA A 25 6.39 -2.41 14.30
N LEU A 26 6.46 -3.27 13.27
CA LEU A 26 7.73 -3.61 12.63
C LEU A 26 8.30 -2.44 11.80
N PRO A 27 7.53 -1.75 10.93
CA PRO A 27 8.04 -0.57 10.23
C PRO A 27 8.52 0.53 11.18
N LYS A 28 7.83 0.73 12.30
CA LYS A 28 8.23 1.67 13.35
C LYS A 28 9.55 1.31 14.03
N ALA A 29 9.84 0.02 14.20
CA ALA A 29 11.12 -0.43 14.71
C ALA A 29 12.24 -0.25 13.66
N LEU A 30 11.95 -0.59 12.39
CA LEU A 30 12.91 -0.53 11.29
C LEU A 30 13.26 0.91 10.88
N SER A 31 12.32 1.85 10.96
CA SER A 31 12.52 3.25 10.60
C SER A 31 13.62 3.95 11.42
N ARG A 32 13.98 3.40 12.58
CA ARG A 32 15.10 3.88 13.41
C ARG A 32 16.48 3.52 12.85
N HIS A 33 16.54 2.60 11.90
CA HIS A 33 17.77 2.03 11.38
C HIS A 33 17.92 2.18 9.87
N ILE A 34 16.80 2.16 9.13
CA ILE A 34 16.77 2.24 7.67
C ILE A 34 15.58 3.08 7.22
N ASP A 35 15.69 3.69 6.05
CA ASP A 35 14.62 4.49 5.44
C ASP A 35 13.44 3.56 5.11
N THR A 36 12.40 3.59 5.94
CA THR A 36 11.27 2.65 5.90
C THR A 36 9.98 3.40 5.66
N THR A 37 9.28 3.02 4.60
CA THR A 37 7.94 3.50 4.29
C THR A 37 6.93 2.36 4.44
N LEU A 38 5.85 2.59 5.19
CA LEU A 38 4.70 1.70 5.21
C LEU A 38 3.77 2.05 4.05
N MET A 39 3.36 1.07 3.24
CA MET A 39 2.36 1.25 2.19
C MET A 39 1.10 0.43 2.48
N LEU A 40 -0.05 1.11 2.42
CA LEU A 40 -1.37 0.53 2.64
C LEU A 40 -2.33 0.91 1.51
N PRO A 41 -3.35 0.08 1.22
CA PRO A 41 -4.54 0.54 0.53
C PRO A 41 -5.23 1.63 1.34
N TRP A 42 -5.79 2.63 0.66
CA TRP A 42 -6.64 3.61 1.32
C TRP A 42 -8.09 3.18 1.27
N TYR A 43 -8.62 2.68 2.38
CA TYR A 43 -10.05 2.42 2.56
C TYR A 43 -10.75 3.64 3.15
N ARG A 44 -11.97 3.96 2.67
CA ARG A 44 -12.76 5.12 3.14
C ARG A 44 -13.01 5.13 4.65
N PHE A 45 -13.10 3.96 5.28
CA PHE A 45 -13.37 3.83 6.71
C PHE A 45 -12.13 4.01 7.60
N MET A 46 -10.92 4.12 7.03
CA MET A 46 -9.70 4.30 7.82
C MET A 46 -9.73 5.60 8.60
N LYS A 47 -9.35 5.53 9.89
CA LYS A 47 -9.11 6.72 10.71
C LYS A 47 -7.64 7.08 10.62
N LEU A 48 -7.35 8.20 9.97
CA LEU A 48 -6.00 8.70 9.80
C LEU A 48 -5.68 9.74 10.89
N PRO A 49 -4.45 9.78 11.42
CA PRO A 49 -4.08 10.71 12.47
C PRO A 49 -4.00 12.16 11.97
N GLN A 50 -3.84 12.34 10.66
CA GLN A 50 -3.76 13.64 10.00
C GLN A 50 -4.26 13.53 8.56
N THR A 51 -4.59 14.69 7.95
CA THR A 51 -4.96 14.77 6.54
C THR A 51 -3.76 14.37 5.66
N PRO A 52 -3.91 13.35 4.80
CA PRO A 52 -2.84 12.97 3.87
C PRO A 52 -2.59 14.05 2.82
N VAL A 53 -1.33 14.19 2.43
CA VAL A 53 -0.88 15.05 1.34
C VAL A 53 -0.77 14.21 0.07
N LYS A 54 -1.38 14.66 -1.03
CA LYS A 54 -1.25 13.99 -2.32
C LYS A 54 0.19 14.09 -2.81
N LEU A 55 0.77 12.96 -3.22
CA LEU A 55 2.09 12.92 -3.82
C LEU A 55 1.98 13.08 -5.34
N TRP A 56 1.44 12.07 -6.03
CA TRP A 56 1.20 12.06 -7.47
C TRP A 56 0.12 11.04 -7.86
N GLU A 57 -0.18 10.97 -9.15
CA GLU A 57 -1.13 10.03 -9.75
C GLU A 57 -0.48 9.28 -10.91
N THR A 58 -1.00 8.10 -11.19
CA THR A 58 -0.63 7.28 -12.34
C THR A 58 -1.84 6.48 -12.80
N VAL A 59 -1.68 5.75 -13.90
CA VAL A 59 -2.69 4.84 -14.43
C VAL A 59 -2.09 3.45 -14.50
N ILE A 60 -2.85 2.45 -14.02
CA ILE A 60 -2.50 1.04 -14.18
C ILE A 60 -3.45 0.44 -15.21
N SER A 61 -2.90 -0.19 -16.23
CA SER A 61 -3.68 -0.91 -17.23
C SER A 61 -3.76 -2.39 -16.89
N PHE A 62 -4.97 -2.92 -16.71
CA PHE A 62 -5.19 -4.33 -16.43
C PHE A 62 -6.46 -4.84 -17.10
N GLY A 63 -6.38 -5.99 -17.78
CA GLY A 63 -7.55 -6.57 -18.47
C GLY A 63 -8.13 -5.67 -19.57
N GLY A 64 -7.31 -4.83 -20.21
CA GLY A 64 -7.76 -3.87 -21.23
C GLY A 64 -8.50 -2.65 -20.68
N GLN A 65 -8.50 -2.45 -19.36
CA GLN A 65 -9.06 -1.28 -18.70
C GLN A 65 -7.98 -0.47 -18.00
N GLU A 66 -8.18 0.84 -17.94
CA GLU A 66 -7.31 1.79 -17.26
C GLU A 66 -7.88 2.15 -15.89
N TYR A 67 -7.04 2.05 -14.86
CA TYR A 67 -7.41 2.34 -13.48
C TYR A 67 -6.58 3.52 -12.95
N PRO A 68 -7.21 4.67 -12.68
CA PRO A 68 -6.54 5.77 -12.01
C PRO A 68 -6.13 5.39 -10.59
N ILE A 69 -4.86 5.63 -10.27
CA ILE A 69 -4.26 5.41 -8.96
C ILE A 69 -3.67 6.74 -8.48
N SER A 70 -3.84 7.03 -7.20
CA SER A 70 -3.20 8.18 -6.55
C SER A 70 -2.48 7.74 -5.28
N PHE A 71 -1.30 8.31 -5.07
CA PHE A 71 -0.48 8.07 -3.89
C PHE A 71 -0.59 9.28 -2.96
N TRP A 72 -0.83 9.00 -1.68
CA TRP A 72 -1.00 10.00 -0.64
C TRP A 72 -0.13 9.67 0.54
N GLN A 73 0.42 10.67 1.21
CA GLN A 73 1.34 10.47 2.32
C GLN A 73 0.79 11.08 3.60
N CYS A 74 0.92 10.36 4.69
CA CYS A 74 0.82 10.89 6.04
C CYS A 74 1.96 10.33 6.90
N GLU A 75 2.09 10.87 8.11
CA GLU A 75 2.97 10.33 9.13
C GLU A 75 2.11 9.75 10.26
N ALA A 76 2.50 8.58 10.76
CA ALA A 76 1.94 8.02 11.98
C ALA A 76 3.08 7.48 12.83
N ASP A 77 3.19 7.97 14.07
CA ASP A 77 4.18 7.50 15.05
C ASP A 77 5.64 7.55 14.53
N GLY A 78 5.98 8.57 13.74
CA GLY A 78 7.31 8.74 13.17
C GLY A 78 7.62 7.82 11.98
N VAL A 79 6.60 7.19 11.39
CA VAL A 79 6.73 6.37 10.18
C VAL A 79 5.99 7.03 9.02
N THR A 80 6.71 7.25 7.92
CA THR A 80 6.11 7.65 6.64
C THR A 80 5.16 6.56 6.18
N THR A 81 3.89 6.90 6.02
CA THR A 81 2.84 6.00 5.54
C THR A 81 2.30 6.51 4.22
N VAL A 82 2.39 5.67 3.19
CA VAL A 82 1.82 5.93 1.86
C VAL A 82 0.53 5.14 1.69
N LEU A 83 -0.51 5.85 1.29
CA LEU A 83 -1.85 5.36 1.05
C LEU A 83 -2.09 5.30 -0.46
N VAL A 84 -2.45 4.13 -0.96
CA VAL A 84 -2.80 3.89 -2.37
C VAL A 84 -4.31 4.02 -2.54
N LYS A 85 -4.74 5.00 -3.32
CA LYS A 85 -6.15 5.23 -3.57
C LYS A 85 -6.51 4.95 -5.02
N THR A 86 -7.48 4.07 -5.18
CA THR A 86 -8.28 3.86 -6.40
C THR A 86 -9.72 3.60 -5.97
N ALA A 87 -10.70 3.78 -6.86
CA ALA A 87 -12.12 3.61 -6.53
C ALA A 87 -12.40 2.24 -5.88
N LEU A 88 -11.87 1.16 -6.47
CA LEU A 88 -12.07 -0.21 -5.99
C LEU A 88 -11.50 -0.47 -4.58
N LEU A 89 -10.42 0.23 -4.18
CA LEU A 89 -9.89 0.13 -2.81
C LEU A 89 -10.68 1.06 -1.87
N TYR A 90 -10.88 2.30 -2.27
CA TYR A 90 -11.44 3.34 -1.41
C TYR A 90 -12.91 3.09 -1.06
N GLU A 91 -13.71 2.66 -2.03
CA GLU A 91 -15.15 2.45 -1.86
C GLU A 91 -15.49 1.14 -1.15
N SER A 92 -14.49 0.27 -0.92
CA SER A 92 -14.69 -0.98 -0.21
C SER A 92 -15.14 -0.75 1.24
N GLU A 93 -16.22 -1.43 1.63
CA GLU A 93 -16.79 -1.34 2.98
C GLU A 93 -16.13 -2.30 3.99
N GLN A 94 -15.37 -3.27 3.49
CA GLN A 94 -14.63 -4.25 4.29
C GLN A 94 -13.25 -4.53 3.70
N LEU A 95 -12.36 -5.10 4.51
CA LEU A 95 -11.00 -5.41 4.09
C LEU A 95 -10.95 -6.54 3.06
N TYR A 96 -11.65 -7.65 3.32
CA TYR A 96 -11.60 -8.88 2.52
C TYR A 96 -12.98 -9.51 2.36
N GLY A 97 -13.08 -10.50 1.48
CA GLY A 97 -14.30 -11.27 1.23
C GLY A 97 -15.22 -10.63 0.19
N LEU A 98 -14.71 -9.71 -0.65
CA LEU A 98 -15.46 -9.17 -1.77
C LEU A 98 -15.17 -9.97 -3.04
N GLU A 99 -16.17 -10.07 -3.92
CA GLU A 99 -16.01 -10.74 -5.23
C GLU A 99 -14.90 -10.10 -6.09
N ILE A 100 -14.64 -8.82 -5.86
CA ILE A 100 -13.64 -8.02 -6.57
C ILE A 100 -12.24 -8.03 -5.91
N ASP A 101 -12.01 -8.80 -4.84
CA ASP A 101 -10.75 -8.81 -4.09
C ASP A 101 -9.53 -9.08 -4.96
N VAL A 102 -9.65 -10.04 -5.89
CA VAL A 102 -8.56 -10.37 -6.81
C VAL A 102 -8.12 -9.13 -7.59
N LEU A 103 -9.07 -8.39 -8.17
CA LEU A 103 -8.77 -7.18 -8.93
C LEU A 103 -8.23 -6.07 -8.02
N ARG A 104 -8.83 -5.84 -6.84
CA ARG A 104 -8.37 -4.86 -5.85
C ARG A 104 -6.89 -5.03 -5.54
N PHE A 105 -6.46 -6.25 -5.28
CA PHE A 105 -5.09 -6.55 -4.86
C PHE A 105 -4.11 -6.70 -6.03
N ILE A 106 -4.57 -7.01 -7.24
CA ILE A 106 -3.78 -6.85 -8.46
C ILE A 106 -3.43 -5.37 -8.68
N LEU A 107 -4.42 -4.48 -8.59
CA LEU A 107 -4.20 -3.04 -8.74
C LEU A 107 -3.31 -2.49 -7.62
N PHE A 108 -3.50 -2.94 -6.38
CA PHE A 108 -2.61 -2.57 -5.28
C PHE A 108 -1.17 -3.05 -5.53
N GLY A 109 -0.99 -4.28 -6.02
CA GLY A 109 0.33 -4.80 -6.40
C GLY A 109 1.00 -4.00 -7.51
N GLY A 110 0.25 -3.61 -8.55
CA GLY A 110 0.76 -2.73 -9.60
C GLY A 110 1.15 -1.35 -9.07
N ALA A 111 0.38 -0.81 -8.12
CA ALA A 111 0.68 0.46 -7.48
C ALA A 111 1.95 0.39 -6.63
N ILE A 112 2.15 -0.72 -5.89
CA ILE A 112 3.39 -0.99 -5.15
C ILE A 112 4.58 -1.00 -6.12
N GLY A 113 4.48 -1.72 -7.23
CA GLY A 113 5.55 -1.78 -8.25
C GLY A 113 5.88 -0.41 -8.85
N SER A 114 4.85 0.33 -9.28
CA SER A 114 5.00 1.68 -9.83
C SER A 114 5.63 2.65 -8.83
N TYR A 115 5.16 2.66 -7.59
CA TYR A 115 5.75 3.49 -6.53
C TYR A 115 7.20 3.10 -6.24
N ALA A 116 7.49 1.80 -6.20
CA ALA A 116 8.82 1.30 -5.91
C ALA A 116 9.85 1.76 -6.96
N GLN A 117 9.48 1.77 -8.24
CA GLN A 117 10.31 2.29 -9.32
C GLN A 117 10.53 3.80 -9.18
N GLU A 118 9.45 4.57 -9.02
CA GLU A 118 9.50 6.04 -8.94
C GLU A 118 10.29 6.54 -7.71
N ALA A 119 10.05 5.92 -6.53
CA ALA A 119 10.70 6.32 -5.28
C ALA A 119 12.13 5.75 -5.10
N GLY A 120 12.58 4.90 -6.04
CA GLY A 120 13.87 4.22 -5.99
C GLY A 120 13.99 3.27 -4.80
N ILE A 121 12.95 2.48 -4.53
CA ILE A 121 12.91 1.50 -3.45
C ILE A 121 13.90 0.36 -3.75
N GLU A 122 14.69 -0.01 -2.74
CA GLU A 122 15.75 -1.03 -2.85
C GLU A 122 15.27 -2.41 -2.38
N LEU A 123 14.31 -2.45 -1.45
CA LEU A 123 13.76 -3.69 -0.89
C LEU A 123 12.23 -3.57 -0.72
N LEU A 124 11.52 -4.59 -1.21
CA LEU A 124 10.10 -4.78 -0.97
C LEU A 124 9.90 -5.83 0.14
N ASN A 125 9.15 -5.49 1.18
CA ASN A 125 8.63 -6.46 2.14
C ASN A 125 7.12 -6.62 1.91
N LEU A 126 6.73 -7.74 1.30
CA LEU A 126 5.37 -8.02 0.84
C LEU A 126 4.69 -8.98 1.83
N ASN A 127 3.69 -8.47 2.57
CA ASN A 127 2.95 -9.25 3.56
C ASN A 127 1.65 -9.81 2.97
N ASP A 128 1.49 -11.13 3.10
CA ASP A 128 0.34 -11.91 2.62
C ASP A 128 0.04 -11.81 1.11
N TRP A 129 -0.92 -12.62 0.67
CA TRP A 129 -1.31 -12.74 -0.73
C TRP A 129 -1.81 -11.41 -1.34
N HIS A 130 -2.33 -10.49 -0.51
CA HIS A 130 -2.80 -9.17 -0.92
C HIS A 130 -1.72 -8.31 -1.58
N THR A 131 -0.45 -8.54 -1.25
CA THR A 131 0.69 -7.77 -1.78
C THR A 131 1.56 -8.59 -2.73
N ALA A 132 1.33 -9.91 -2.82
CA ALA A 132 2.08 -10.82 -3.69
C ALA A 132 2.12 -10.40 -5.17
N PRO A 133 1.05 -9.83 -5.79
CA PRO A 133 1.12 -9.39 -7.19
C PRO A 133 2.23 -8.35 -7.45
N ALA A 134 2.63 -7.57 -6.45
CA ALA A 134 3.72 -6.60 -6.58
C ALA A 134 5.05 -7.23 -7.02
N ALA A 135 5.30 -8.50 -6.68
CA ALA A 135 6.52 -9.21 -7.08
C ALA A 135 6.61 -9.42 -8.61
N LEU A 136 5.46 -9.52 -9.29
CA LEU A 136 5.41 -9.57 -10.75
C LEU A 136 5.74 -8.20 -11.33
N PHE A 137 5.04 -7.16 -10.89
CA PHE A 137 5.20 -5.80 -11.39
C PHE A 137 6.59 -5.21 -11.10
N ALA A 138 7.23 -5.57 -9.97
CA ALA A 138 8.58 -5.12 -9.65
C ALA A 138 9.66 -5.72 -10.58
N LYS A 139 9.39 -6.87 -11.23
CA LYS A 139 10.30 -7.48 -12.21
C LYS A 139 10.13 -6.90 -13.60
N GLU A 140 8.92 -6.48 -13.95
CA GLU A 140 8.59 -5.84 -15.22
C GLU A 140 9.11 -4.40 -15.21
N ARG A 141 10.43 -4.23 -15.32
CA ARG A 141 11.04 -2.92 -15.53
C ARG A 141 10.69 -2.46 -16.94
N HIS A 142 9.84 -1.44 -17.05
CA HIS A 142 9.71 -0.63 -18.27
C HIS A 142 10.92 0.30 -18.42
#